data_AF-A0A9E0QFK7-F1
#
_entry.id   AF-A0A9E0QFK7-F1
#
_cell.length_a   1.000
_cell.length_b   1.000
_cell.length_c   1.000
_cell.angle_alpha   90.00
_cell.angle_beta   90.00
_cell.angle_gamma   90.00
#
_symmetry.space_group_name_H-M   'P 1'
#
loop_
_entity.id
_entity.type
_entity.pdbx_description
1 polymer ?
#
loop_
_entity_poly.entity_id
_entity_poly.type
_entity_poly.pdbx_seq_one_letter_code
_entity_poly.pdbx_strand_id
1 'polypeptide(L)'
;MKHFLCLMVLLTPVLLVAAPIVPNPVPNPAPNPADAQTTATPFNLAENCNEWIEARQQNTAEPTIYWLQGFVAAFDQYEYTGKHPKGVMGNAKGNDLATWMDDYCQKNIQSTPQEAIESLIEERKPAQKACPVRRSGGRPCPRAKEEEIPEIGG
;
A
#
# COMPACT_ATOMS: atom_id res chain seq x y z
N MET A 1 -46.61 -36.99 -11.90
CA MET A 1 -46.28 -37.05 -13.35
C MET A 1 -44.77 -37.23 -13.43
N LYS A 2 -44.15 -38.41 -13.34
CA LYS A 2 -44.28 -39.67 -14.08
C LYS A 2 -44.13 -39.46 -15.60
N HIS A 3 -42.88 -39.63 -16.04
CA HIS A 3 -42.40 -40.02 -17.37
C HIS A 3 -42.87 -39.22 -18.59
N PHE A 4 -41.99 -38.39 -19.15
CA PHE A 4 -41.86 -38.23 -20.60
C PHE A 4 -40.39 -37.94 -20.95
N LEU A 5 -39.56 -38.98 -20.80
CA LEU A 5 -38.40 -39.17 -21.65
C LEU A 5 -38.95 -39.69 -22.99
N CYS A 6 -39.04 -38.86 -24.02
CA CYS A 6 -39.22 -39.36 -25.37
C CYS A 6 -38.65 -38.35 -26.37
N LEU A 7 -37.57 -38.78 -27.01
CA LEU A 7 -37.32 -38.58 -28.44
C LEU A 7 -37.40 -37.13 -28.96
N MET A 8 -36.30 -36.41 -28.86
CA MET A 8 -35.87 -35.46 -29.90
C MET A 8 -34.35 -35.62 -30.14
N VAL A 9 -33.90 -36.88 -30.19
CA VAL A 9 -32.69 -37.26 -30.92
C VAL A 9 -33.17 -37.47 -32.35
N LEU A 10 -32.45 -36.92 -33.34
CA LEU A 10 -32.70 -36.90 -34.79
C LEU A 10 -33.32 -35.58 -35.29
N LEU A 11 -32.46 -34.58 -35.50
CA LEU A 11 -32.33 -33.81 -36.76
C LEU A 11 -31.45 -32.57 -36.50
N THR A 12 -30.14 -32.78 -36.33
CA THR A 12 -29.17 -31.73 -36.59
C THR A 12 -28.53 -32.02 -37.95
N PRO A 13 -28.80 -31.20 -39.00
CA PRO A 13 -28.03 -31.29 -40.21
C PRO A 13 -26.57 -30.95 -39.87
N VAL A 14 -25.66 -31.87 -40.21
CA VAL A 14 -24.22 -31.64 -40.23
C VAL A 14 -23.95 -30.58 -41.30
N LEU A 15 -24.05 -29.31 -40.90
CA LEU A 15 -23.51 -28.19 -41.66
C LEU A 15 -22.00 -28.23 -41.45
N LEU A 16 -21.31 -28.88 -42.39
CA LEU A 16 -19.87 -28.80 -42.55
C LEU A 16 -19.54 -27.36 -43.01
N VAL A 17 -19.47 -26.43 -42.07
CA VAL A 17 -19.01 -25.07 -42.34
C VAL A 17 -17.49 -25.14 -42.54
N ALA A 18 -17.03 -24.84 -43.75
CA ALA A 18 -15.62 -24.58 -44.00
C ALA A 18 -15.17 -23.44 -43.08
N ALA A 19 -14.24 -23.73 -42.17
CA ALA A 19 -13.64 -22.69 -41.34
C ALA A 19 -12.91 -21.70 -42.25
N PRO A 20 -13.11 -20.37 -42.10
CA PRO A 20 -12.27 -19.41 -42.80
C PRO A 20 -10.82 -19.63 -42.36
N ILE A 21 -9.92 -19.74 -43.33
CA ILE A 21 -8.48 -19.72 -43.08
C ILE A 21 -8.18 -18.32 -42.53
N VAL A 22 -8.04 -18.21 -41.20
CA VAL A 22 -7.56 -16.98 -40.58
C VAL A 22 -6.11 -16.82 -41.04
N PRO A 23 -5.75 -15.75 -41.77
CA PRO A 23 -4.35 -15.48 -42.06
C PRO A 23 -3.61 -15.37 -40.73
N ASN A 24 -2.47 -16.05 -40.61
CA ASN A 24 -1.62 -15.96 -39.43
C ASN A 24 -1.43 -14.47 -39.06
N PRO A 25 -1.56 -14.09 -37.78
CA PRO A 25 -1.31 -12.71 -37.38
C PRO A 25 0.10 -12.33 -37.83
N VAL A 26 0.18 -11.27 -38.64
CA VAL A 26 1.46 -10.64 -38.97
C VAL A 26 2.11 -10.27 -37.64
N PRO A 27 3.39 -10.63 -37.39
CA PRO A 27 4.08 -10.18 -36.20
C PRO A 27 4.00 -8.66 -36.16
N ASN A 28 3.45 -8.10 -35.09
CA ASN A 28 3.49 -6.66 -34.89
C ASN A 28 4.95 -6.21 -35.02
N PRO A 29 5.25 -5.13 -35.78
CA PRO A 29 6.59 -4.57 -35.79
C PRO A 29 6.99 -4.25 -34.34
N ALA A 30 8.25 -4.56 -34.00
CA ALA A 30 8.78 -4.18 -32.70
C ALA A 30 8.51 -2.67 -32.48
N PRO A 31 8.05 -2.25 -31.28
CA PRO A 31 7.81 -0.85 -31.00
C PRO A 31 9.08 -0.07 -31.33
N ASN A 32 8.94 1.08 -32.01
CA ASN A 32 10.11 1.88 -32.31
C ASN A 32 10.73 2.32 -30.98
N PRO A 33 12.06 2.36 -30.85
CA PRO A 33 12.71 2.90 -29.65
C PRO A 33 12.38 4.39 -29.41
N ALA A 34 11.74 5.07 -30.36
CA ALA A 34 11.16 6.41 -30.20
C ALA A 34 9.80 6.43 -29.48
N ASP A 35 9.06 5.31 -29.46
CA ASP A 35 7.78 5.18 -28.74
C ASP A 35 8.00 4.85 -27.25
N ALA A 36 9.23 4.49 -26.87
CA ALA A 36 9.68 4.29 -25.49
C ALA A 36 10.06 5.62 -24.82
N GLN A 37 9.29 6.68 -25.07
CA GLN A 37 9.36 7.88 -24.25
C GLN A 37 8.28 7.78 -23.18
N THR A 38 8.57 7.00 -22.15
CA THR A 38 7.94 7.15 -20.85
C THR A 38 8.32 8.54 -20.35
N THR A 39 7.58 9.57 -20.76
CA THR A 39 7.68 10.88 -20.16
C THR A 39 7.24 10.72 -18.71
N ALA A 40 8.21 10.65 -17.79
CA ALA A 40 7.93 10.72 -16.38
C ALA A 40 7.15 12.01 -16.16
N THR A 41 5.84 11.89 -15.93
CA THR A 41 5.02 13.03 -15.55
C THR A 41 5.65 13.63 -14.29
N PRO A 42 5.81 14.96 -14.21
CA PRO A 42 6.38 15.59 -13.02
C PRO A 42 5.61 15.12 -11.79
N PHE A 43 6.33 14.44 -10.90
CA PHE A 43 5.80 13.90 -9.66
C PHE A 43 5.83 15.03 -8.63
N ASN A 44 4.69 15.70 -8.46
CA ASN A 44 4.57 16.79 -7.49
C ASN A 44 4.26 16.20 -6.12
N LEU A 45 5.24 16.31 -5.22
CA LEU A 45 5.06 16.06 -3.79
C LEU A 45 4.56 17.33 -3.12
N ALA A 46 3.68 17.19 -2.14
CA ALA A 46 3.36 18.31 -1.27
C ALA A 46 4.62 18.68 -0.45
N GLU A 47 5.06 19.93 -0.53
CA GLU A 47 6.24 20.41 0.19
C GLU A 47 5.89 20.78 1.64
N ASN A 48 4.62 21.11 1.89
CA ASN A 48 4.10 21.48 3.21
C ASN A 48 2.67 20.97 3.43
N CYS A 49 2.20 21.10 4.67
CA CYS A 49 0.88 20.65 5.09
C CYS A 49 -0.27 21.42 4.42
N ASN A 50 -0.07 22.69 4.03
CA ASN A 50 -1.05 23.41 3.24
C ASN A 50 -1.23 22.77 1.85
N GLU A 51 -0.13 22.51 1.16
CA GLU A 51 -0.12 21.83 -0.14
C GLU A 51 -0.67 20.41 -0.05
N TRP A 52 -0.43 19.70 1.05
CA TRP A 52 -1.07 18.40 1.31
C TRP A 52 -2.59 18.52 1.31
N ILE A 53 -3.14 19.47 2.08
CA ILE A 53 -4.59 19.69 2.18
C ILE A 53 -5.16 20.04 0.80
N GLU A 54 -4.50 20.92 0.05
CA GLU A 54 -4.92 21.29 -1.32
C GLU A 54 -4.90 20.08 -2.26
N ALA A 55 -3.83 19.27 -2.24
CA ALA A 55 -3.71 18.08 -3.05
C ALA A 55 -4.78 17.02 -2.70
N ARG A 56 -5.16 16.92 -1.42
CA ARG A 56 -6.25 16.03 -0.96
C ARG A 56 -7.60 16.49 -1.50
N GLN A 57 -7.87 17.79 -1.48
CA GLN A 57 -9.11 18.35 -2.05
C GLN A 57 -9.19 18.17 -3.57
N GLN A 58 -8.06 18.26 -4.26
CA GLN A 58 -7.96 18.11 -5.71
C GLN A 58 -7.86 16.64 -6.17
N ASN A 59 -7.80 15.68 -5.25
CA ASN A 59 -7.52 14.26 -5.52
C ASN A 59 -6.18 14.03 -6.25
N THR A 60 -5.18 14.86 -5.98
CA THR A 60 -3.82 14.80 -6.55
C THR A 60 -2.75 14.40 -5.53
N ALA A 61 -3.16 13.98 -4.32
CA ALA A 61 -2.24 13.60 -3.24
C ALA A 61 -1.57 12.22 -3.39
N GLU A 62 -1.97 11.42 -4.38
CA GLU A 62 -1.48 10.04 -4.58
C GLU A 62 0.07 9.93 -4.62
N PRO A 63 0.81 10.79 -5.35
CA PRO A 63 2.27 10.87 -5.27
C PRO A 63 2.81 10.95 -3.83
N THR A 64 2.26 11.88 -3.05
CA THR A 64 2.70 12.11 -1.67
C THR A 64 2.36 10.91 -0.79
N ILE A 65 1.19 10.29 -0.99
CA ILE A 65 0.80 9.07 -0.27
C ILE A 65 1.78 7.93 -0.55
N TYR A 66 2.17 7.69 -1.81
CA TYR A 66 3.15 6.65 -2.12
C TYR A 66 4.52 6.94 -1.52
N TRP A 67 4.96 8.19 -1.55
CA TRP A 67 6.21 8.59 -0.93
C TRP A 67 6.19 8.34 0.59
N LEU A 68 5.10 8.69 1.28
CA LEU A 68 4.93 8.43 2.71
C LEU A 68 4.94 6.93 3.03
N GLN A 69 4.25 6.12 2.23
CA GLN A 69 4.27 4.65 2.38
C GLN A 69 5.68 4.08 2.20
N GLY A 70 6.44 4.59 1.22
CA GLY A 70 7.83 4.23 1.01
C GLY A 70 8.73 4.62 2.18
N PHE A 71 8.52 5.81 2.76
CA PHE A 71 9.24 6.29 3.94
C PHE A 71 9.04 5.34 5.13
N VAL A 72 7.79 4.98 5.42
CA VAL A 72 7.45 4.04 6.50
C VAL A 72 8.06 2.66 6.23
N ALA A 73 7.93 2.14 5.02
CA ALA A 73 8.46 0.82 4.67
C ALA A 73 10.00 0.77 4.82
N ALA A 74 10.69 1.84 4.42
CA ALA A 74 12.13 1.97 4.63
C ALA A 74 12.46 2.00 6.13
N PHE A 75 11.75 2.83 6.91
CA PHE A 75 11.92 2.89 8.37
C PHE A 75 11.74 1.51 9.02
N ASP A 76 10.68 0.79 8.67
CA ASP A 76 10.40 -0.54 9.20
C ASP A 76 11.49 -1.55 8.82
N GLN A 77 12.04 -1.45 7.61
CA GLN A 77 13.15 -2.29 7.17
C GLN A 77 14.43 -2.03 7.96
N TYR A 78 14.73 -0.77 8.31
CA TYR A 78 15.94 -0.43 9.05
C TYR A 78 15.82 -0.71 10.56
N GLU A 79 14.71 -0.35 11.18
CA GLU A 79 14.56 -0.34 12.64
C GLU A 79 13.77 -1.54 13.19
N TYR A 80 12.85 -2.13 12.40
CA TYR A 80 11.87 -3.13 12.89
C TYR A 80 12.09 -4.55 12.36
N THR A 81 13.21 -4.82 11.67
CA THR A 81 13.48 -6.14 11.10
C THR A 81 13.49 -7.28 12.14
N GLY A 82 12.85 -8.38 11.77
CA GLY A 82 12.90 -9.67 12.47
C GLY A 82 11.94 -9.84 13.65
N LYS A 83 11.66 -8.81 14.46
CA LYS A 83 10.83 -8.95 15.69
C LYS A 83 9.42 -8.37 15.57
N HIS A 84 9.18 -7.47 14.64
CA HIS A 84 7.90 -6.78 14.49
C HIS A 84 7.42 -6.90 13.04
N PRO A 85 6.78 -8.03 12.67
CA PRO A 85 6.39 -8.29 11.27
C PRO A 85 5.35 -7.31 10.72
N LYS A 86 4.72 -6.51 11.60
CA LYS A 86 3.73 -5.49 11.25
C LYS A 86 4.31 -4.07 11.19
N GLY A 87 5.60 -3.89 11.47
CA GLY A 87 6.24 -2.58 11.48
C GLY A 87 5.66 -1.61 12.52
N VAL A 88 6.01 -0.34 12.39
CA VAL A 88 5.55 0.76 13.26
C VAL A 88 4.09 1.13 13.01
N MET A 89 3.55 0.82 11.83
CA MET A 89 2.17 1.12 11.47
C MET A 89 1.18 -0.01 11.79
N GLY A 90 1.64 -1.18 12.24
CA GLY A 90 0.74 -2.26 12.65
C GLY A 90 -0.14 -2.77 11.49
N ASN A 91 -1.46 -2.67 11.63
CA ASN A 91 -2.42 -3.06 10.60
C ASN A 91 -2.90 -1.88 9.72
N ALA A 92 -2.35 -0.68 9.90
CA ALA A 92 -2.83 0.50 9.23
C ALA A 92 -2.74 0.39 7.70
N LYS A 93 -3.79 0.83 7.01
CA LYS A 93 -3.85 0.92 5.56
C LYS A 93 -3.39 2.30 5.08
N GLY A 94 -3.12 2.40 3.78
CA GLY A 94 -2.76 3.67 3.15
C GLY A 94 -3.79 4.79 3.36
N ASN A 95 -5.08 4.45 3.45
CA ASN A 95 -6.13 5.42 3.76
C ASN A 95 -6.06 5.92 5.21
N ASP A 96 -5.75 5.05 6.17
CA ASP A 96 -5.66 5.41 7.59
C ASP A 96 -4.50 6.39 7.81
N LEU A 97 -3.40 6.18 7.07
CA LEU A 97 -2.27 7.11 7.04
C LEU A 97 -2.68 8.48 6.47
N ALA A 98 -3.41 8.50 5.35
CA ALA A 98 -3.88 9.76 4.74
C ALA A 98 -4.84 10.51 5.66
N THR A 99 -5.73 9.81 6.38
CA THR A 99 -6.63 10.42 7.36
C THR A 99 -5.87 11.01 8.55
N TRP A 100 -4.89 10.29 9.11
CA TRP A 100 -4.07 10.83 10.19
C TRP A 100 -3.26 12.06 9.74
N MET A 101 -2.71 12.01 8.52
CA MET A 101 -2.04 13.13 7.86
C MET A 101 -2.97 14.36 7.74
N ASP A 102 -4.23 14.15 7.33
CA ASP A 102 -5.24 15.21 7.24
C ASP A 102 -5.42 15.91 8.59
N ASP A 103 -5.57 15.15 9.68
CA ASP A 103 -5.72 15.69 11.05
C ASP A 103 -4.48 16.42 11.57
N TYR A 104 -3.29 15.88 11.28
CA TYR A 104 -2.02 16.51 11.66
C TYR A 104 -1.83 17.83 10.92
N CYS A 105 -2.01 17.82 9.60
CA CYS A 105 -1.75 18.98 8.76
C CYS A 105 -2.76 20.11 8.99
N GLN A 106 -4.01 19.82 9.34
CA GLN A 106 -4.98 20.86 9.75
C GLN A 106 -4.52 21.66 10.98
N LYS A 107 -3.73 21.05 11.87
CA LYS A 107 -3.22 21.68 13.10
C LYS A 107 -1.83 22.29 12.91
N ASN A 108 -1.07 21.82 11.92
CA ASN A 108 0.33 22.16 11.69
C ASN A 108 0.58 22.61 10.24
N ILE A 109 -0.13 23.64 9.79
CA ILE A 109 -0.16 24.09 8.38
C ILE A 109 1.24 24.39 7.80
N GLN A 110 2.17 24.85 8.63
CA GLN A 110 3.54 25.21 8.23
C GLN A 110 4.52 24.02 8.26
N SER A 111 4.11 22.87 8.81
CA SER A 111 4.95 21.67 8.84
C SER A 111 5.01 20.99 7.48
N THR A 112 5.97 20.10 7.32
CA THR A 112 6.12 19.27 6.11
C THR A 112 5.45 17.90 6.28
N PRO A 113 5.08 17.22 5.19
CA PRO A 113 4.66 15.81 5.24
C PRO A 113 5.71 14.88 5.87
N GLN A 114 7.01 15.21 5.75
CA GLN A 114 8.07 14.46 6.42
C GLN A 114 7.98 14.59 7.94
N GLU A 115 7.86 15.81 8.47
CA GLU A 115 7.72 16.04 9.91
C GLU A 115 6.45 15.38 10.46
N ALA A 116 5.37 15.38 9.67
CA ALA A 116 4.13 14.69 10.01
C ALA A 116 4.37 13.18 10.17
N ILE A 117 4.96 12.51 9.17
CA ILE A 117 5.18 11.06 9.24
C ILE A 117 6.18 10.66 10.33
N GLU A 118 7.22 11.47 10.55
CA GLU A 118 8.16 11.27 11.66
C GLU A 118 7.45 11.38 13.01
N SER A 119 6.54 12.34 13.17
CA SER A 119 5.74 12.48 14.39
C SER A 119 4.84 11.26 14.63
N LEU A 120 4.19 10.72 13.59
CA LEU A 120 3.41 9.49 13.70
C LEU A 120 4.28 8.30 14.10
N ILE A 121 5.47 8.18 13.49
CA ILE A 121 6.42 7.12 13.82
C ILE A 121 6.85 7.20 15.29
N GLU A 122 7.17 8.40 15.79
CA GLU A 122 7.51 8.59 17.22
C GLU A 122 6.34 8.27 18.15
N GLU A 123 5.11 8.66 17.80
CA GLU A 123 3.89 8.34 18.56
C GLU A 123 3.66 6.82 18.66
N ARG A 124 3.98 6.09 17.59
CA ARG A 124 3.71 4.65 17.43
C ARG A 124 4.84 3.75 17.91
N LYS A 125 6.05 4.28 18.12
CA LYS A 125 7.17 3.49 18.62
C LYS A 125 6.78 2.85 19.96
N PRO A 126 6.91 1.51 20.12
CA PRO A 126 6.66 0.88 21.40
C PRO A 126 7.66 1.45 22.40
N ALA A 127 7.16 1.81 23.58
CA ALA A 127 8.00 2.32 24.64
C ALA A 127 9.15 1.34 24.88
N GLN A 128 10.39 1.76 24.60
CA GLN A 128 11.55 1.00 25.01
C GLN A 128 11.57 1.02 26.53
N LYS A 129 11.05 -0.04 27.17
CA LYS A 129 11.22 -0.25 28.60
C LYS A 129 12.72 -0.47 28.81
N ALA A 130 13.43 0.62 29.08
CA ALA A 130 14.83 0.61 29.44
C ALA A 130 14.98 -0.44 30.56
N CYS A 131 15.62 -1.57 30.24
CA CYS A 131 15.99 -2.51 31.28
C CYS A 131 16.91 -1.75 32.23
N PRO A 132 16.53 -1.53 33.51
CA PRO A 132 17.46 -0.92 34.44
C PRO A 132 18.73 -1.78 34.46
N VAL A 133 19.86 -1.12 34.22
CA VAL A 133 21.19 -1.72 34.16
C VAL A 133 21.35 -2.77 35.26
N ARG A 134 21.80 -3.96 34.85
CA ARG A 134 22.03 -5.16 35.68
C ARG A 134 22.37 -4.81 37.13
N ARG A 135 21.46 -5.07 38.07
CA ARG A 135 21.90 -5.40 39.44
C ARG A 135 22.60 -6.75 39.35
N SER A 136 23.74 -6.88 40.02
CA SER A 136 24.77 -7.93 39.94
C SER A 136 24.34 -9.36 40.35
N GLY A 137 23.10 -9.77 40.07
CA GLY A 137 22.53 -11.04 40.49
C GLY A 137 21.79 -11.78 39.37
N GLY A 138 22.54 -12.45 38.50
CA GLY A 138 22.25 -13.81 38.02
C GLY A 138 20.93 -14.18 37.31
N ARG A 139 19.98 -13.28 37.02
CA ARG A 139 18.84 -13.62 36.14
C ARG A 139 18.59 -12.54 35.09
N PRO A 140 18.50 -12.90 33.79
CA PRO A 140 18.01 -12.00 32.75
C PRO A 140 16.63 -11.47 33.12
N CYS A 141 16.39 -10.17 32.94
CA CYS A 141 15.06 -9.59 33.10
C CYS A 141 14.08 -10.34 32.17
N PRO A 142 12.85 -10.69 32.63
CA PRO A 142 11.82 -11.14 31.72
C PRO A 142 11.60 -10.05 30.67
N ARG A 143 11.51 -10.44 29.38
CA ARG A 143 11.17 -9.48 28.32
C ARG A 143 9.88 -8.77 28.69
N ALA A 144 9.86 -7.45 28.55
CA ALA A 144 8.63 -6.69 28.59
C ALA A 144 7.62 -7.37 27.64
N LYS A 145 6.39 -7.59 28.09
CA LYS A 145 5.31 -7.99 27.19
C LYS A 145 5.18 -6.88 26.13
N GLU A 146 5.25 -7.30 24.89
CA GLU A 146 5.02 -6.42 23.74
C GLU A 146 3.55 -6.00 23.79
N GLU A 147 3.31 -4.71 23.96
CA GLU A 147 1.97 -4.14 23.90
C GLU A 147 1.60 -3.99 22.42
N GLU A 148 0.41 -4.47 22.05
CA GLU A 148 -0.07 -4.43 20.68
C GLU A 148 -0.21 -2.96 20.24
N ILE A 149 0.41 -2.60 19.11
CA ILE A 149 0.36 -1.23 18.58
C ILE A 149 -1.12 -0.93 18.25
N PRO A 150 -1.73 0.11 18.84
CA PRO A 150 -3.13 0.48 18.56
C PRO A 150 -3.36 0.74 17.07
N GLU A 151 -4.61 0.69 16.60
CA GLU A 151 -4.95 1.11 15.23
C GLU A 151 -4.89 2.64 15.08
N ILE A 152 -4.82 3.12 13.83
CA ILE A 152 -4.85 4.55 13.52
C ILE A 152 -6.31 4.99 13.35
N GLY A 153 -6.78 5.96 14.15
CA GLY A 153 -8.13 6.53 14.02
C GLY A 153 -9.24 5.88 14.89
N GLY A 154 -8.89 5.36 16.08
CA GLY A 154 -9.86 4.89 17.09
C GLY A 154 -10.40 6.02 17.96
#